data_AF-A0A2I2F3Y8-F1
#
_entry.id   AF-A0A2I2F3Y8-F1
#
_cell.length_a   1.000
_cell.length_b   1.000
_cell.length_c   1.000
_cell.angle_alpha   90.00
_cell.angle_beta   90.00
_cell.angle_gamma   90.00
#
_symmetry.space_group_name_H-M   'P 1'
#
loop_
_entity.id
_entity.type
_entity.pdbx_description
1 polymer ?
#
loop_
_entity_poly.entity_id
_entity_poly.type
_entity_poly.pdbx_seq_one_letter_code
_entity_poly.pdbx_strand_id
1 'polypeptide(L)'
;MHLFTTISCAFLLTAAYAHPQLDKRGLNVVCEVDAHDYDNETSGASPLISDCEIMKNNIKGGGDWKVYPDGRHHQLIQAGTCAFGVEGQGINSARFRIGNGDIYNMITNSIRDFGKDGKVGASGIIGCGLQGAEGAIDVKWNILHN
;
A
#
# COMPACT_ATOMS: atom_id res chain seq x y z
N MET A 1 25.78 -20.19 -52.15
CA MET A 1 26.25 -20.96 -50.98
C MET A 1 26.19 -20.02 -49.79
N HIS A 2 25.19 -20.22 -48.91
CA HIS A 2 24.88 -19.54 -47.61
C HIS A 2 24.67 -17.99 -47.68
N LEU A 3 23.46 -17.39 -47.66
CA LEU A 3 22.29 -17.54 -46.78
C LEU A 3 22.66 -17.49 -45.29
N PHE A 4 22.67 -16.28 -44.72
CA PHE A 4 22.57 -16.06 -43.28
C PHE A 4 21.17 -15.55 -42.93
N THR A 5 20.42 -16.44 -42.31
CA THR A 5 19.13 -16.23 -41.68
C THR A 5 19.34 -15.90 -40.19
N THR A 6 18.41 -15.12 -39.62
CA THR A 6 18.06 -14.93 -38.20
C THR A 6 18.99 -14.10 -37.30
N ILE A 7 18.44 -13.03 -36.69
CA ILE A 7 18.18 -12.98 -35.25
C ILE A 7 16.81 -12.33 -35.02
N SER A 8 15.87 -13.14 -34.53
CA SER A 8 14.67 -12.71 -33.81
C SER A 8 15.05 -12.61 -32.32
N CYS A 9 14.59 -11.57 -31.61
CA CYS A 9 13.96 -11.69 -30.29
C CYS A 9 13.74 -10.33 -29.62
N ALA A 10 12.46 -10.03 -29.42
CA ALA A 10 11.90 -9.50 -28.17
C ALA A 10 12.65 -8.35 -27.48
N PHE A 11 12.22 -7.11 -27.76
CA PHE A 11 12.34 -6.07 -26.74
C PHE A 11 11.39 -6.41 -25.60
N LEU A 12 12.03 -6.66 -24.47
CA LEU A 12 11.54 -7.22 -23.23
C LEU A 12 10.34 -6.45 -22.66
N LEU A 13 9.29 -7.22 -22.38
CA LEU A 13 8.44 -7.19 -21.19
C LEU A 13 8.40 -5.86 -20.42
N THR A 14 7.22 -5.25 -20.41
CA THR A 14 6.79 -4.39 -19.30
C THR A 14 7.13 -5.10 -17.99
N ALA A 15 8.03 -4.53 -17.20
CA ALA A 15 8.17 -4.92 -15.82
C ALA A 15 6.85 -4.57 -15.12
N ALA A 16 5.90 -5.52 -15.13
CA ALA A 16 5.03 -5.67 -13.99
C ALA A 16 5.98 -5.71 -12.79
N TYR A 17 5.83 -4.74 -11.88
CA TYR A 17 6.62 -4.64 -10.68
C TYR A 17 6.41 -5.96 -9.93
N ALA A 18 7.32 -6.92 -10.10
CA ALA A 18 7.31 -8.15 -9.36
C ALA A 18 7.72 -7.79 -7.94
N HIS A 19 6.72 -7.55 -7.07
CA HIS A 19 6.97 -7.39 -5.64
C HIS A 19 7.63 -8.69 -5.14
N PRO A 20 8.63 -8.58 -4.25
CA PRO A 20 9.57 -9.66 -3.98
C PRO A 20 8.91 -10.92 -3.41
N GLN A 21 9.50 -12.04 -3.84
CA GLN A 21 9.15 -13.44 -3.66
C GLN A 21 8.78 -13.84 -2.23
N LEU A 22 7.76 -14.70 -2.14
CA LEU A 22 7.44 -15.62 -1.04
C LEU A 22 8.67 -16.03 -0.20
N ASP A 23 8.76 -15.50 1.02
CA ASP A 23 9.76 -15.91 2.01
C ASP A 23 9.41 -17.30 2.57
N LYS A 24 10.34 -18.25 2.38
CA LYS A 24 10.22 -19.67 2.74
C LYS A 24 10.42 -19.96 4.23
N ARG A 25 9.99 -19.08 5.16
CA ARG A 25 10.13 -19.30 6.61
C ARG A 25 8.97 -18.73 7.45
N GLY A 26 7.76 -19.20 7.17
CA GLY A 26 6.62 -18.97 8.04
C GLY A 26 5.64 -17.94 7.50
N LEU A 27 4.37 -18.24 7.69
CA LEU A 27 3.16 -17.56 7.24
C LEU A 27 3.27 -16.02 7.23
N ASN A 28 3.70 -15.41 6.11
CA ASN A 28 3.73 -13.97 5.95
C ASN A 28 2.45 -13.53 5.22
N VAL A 29 1.49 -12.98 5.97
CA VAL A 29 0.28 -12.37 5.41
C VAL A 29 0.66 -10.99 4.87
N VAL A 30 0.63 -10.81 3.56
CA VAL A 30 1.06 -9.58 2.86
C VAL A 30 -0.17 -8.92 2.26
N CYS A 31 -0.27 -7.60 2.41
CA CYS A 31 -1.32 -6.82 1.80
C CYS A 31 -1.02 -6.58 0.31
N GLU A 32 -2.01 -6.83 -0.55
CA GLU A 32 -1.94 -6.53 -1.97
C GLU A 32 -2.85 -5.32 -2.24
N VAL A 33 -2.27 -4.24 -2.75
CA VAL A 33 -3.04 -3.02 -3.09
C VAL A 33 -3.54 -3.15 -4.53
N ASP A 34 -4.73 -3.69 -4.67
CA ASP A 34 -5.48 -3.62 -5.92
C ASP A 34 -6.12 -2.23 -5.98
N ALA A 35 -5.81 -1.43 -7.00
CA ALA A 35 -6.06 0.01 -7.03
C ALA A 35 -7.55 0.42 -7.22
N HIS A 36 -8.50 -0.24 -6.57
CA HIS A 36 -9.89 -0.25 -7.06
C HIS A 36 -10.98 0.29 -6.14
N ASP A 37 -10.76 0.45 -4.83
CA ASP A 37 -11.84 0.95 -3.93
C ASP A 37 -11.30 1.93 -2.87
N TYR A 38 -11.14 3.20 -3.27
CA TYR A 38 -10.78 4.27 -2.34
C TYR A 38 -11.98 5.19 -2.12
N ASP A 39 -12.25 5.49 -0.86
CA ASP A 39 -13.28 6.45 -0.46
C ASP A 39 -12.67 7.84 -0.30
N ASN A 40 -13.36 8.85 -0.83
CA ASN A 40 -12.98 10.25 -0.67
C ASN A 40 -13.44 10.78 0.68
N GLU A 41 -12.50 11.01 1.58
CA GLU A 41 -12.73 11.56 2.92
C GLU A 41 -12.16 13.00 3.06
N THR A 42 -11.94 13.69 1.94
CA THR A 42 -11.34 15.02 1.93
C THR A 42 -12.32 16.07 2.44
N SER A 43 -11.92 16.75 3.51
CA SER A 43 -12.69 17.80 4.18
C SER A 43 -11.79 18.95 4.64
N GLY A 44 -12.39 20.02 5.17
CA GLY A 44 -11.62 21.10 5.81
C GLY A 44 -10.77 20.65 7.00
N ALA A 45 -11.13 19.53 7.64
CA ALA A 45 -10.38 18.94 8.75
C ALA A 45 -9.24 18.01 8.29
N SER A 46 -9.15 17.68 7.00
CA SER A 46 -8.12 16.77 6.47
C SER A 46 -6.70 17.35 6.60
N PRO A 47 -5.66 16.49 6.64
CA PRO A 47 -4.27 16.92 6.69
C PRO A 47 -3.83 17.65 5.43
N LEU A 48 -2.70 18.35 5.53
CA LEU A 48 -2.10 19.05 4.40
C LEU A 48 -1.46 18.06 3.42
N ILE A 49 -1.68 18.29 2.12
CA ILE A 49 -1.03 17.51 1.04
C ILE A 49 0.50 17.59 1.16
N SER A 50 1.04 18.76 1.51
CA SER A 50 2.49 18.95 1.69
C SER A 50 3.07 18.02 2.75
N ASP A 51 2.32 17.79 3.82
CA ASP A 51 2.75 16.92 4.93
C ASP A 51 2.69 15.45 4.51
N CYS A 52 1.64 15.05 3.76
CA CYS A 52 1.53 13.72 3.19
C CYS A 52 2.64 13.43 2.15
N GLU A 53 3.04 14.43 1.37
CA GLU A 53 4.18 14.34 0.46
C GLU A 53 5.50 14.11 1.22
N ILE A 54 5.73 14.83 2.32
CA ILE A 54 6.89 14.59 3.19
C ILE A 54 6.86 13.16 3.74
N MET A 55 5.72 12.75 4.29
CA MET A 55 5.52 11.41 4.88
C MET A 55 5.84 10.29 3.88
N LYS A 56 5.25 10.32 2.68
CA LYS A 56 5.50 9.29 1.67
C LYS A 56 6.95 9.31 1.16
N ASN A 57 7.59 10.48 1.10
CA ASN A 57 8.99 10.59 0.69
C ASN A 57 9.96 10.02 1.73
N ASN A 58 9.66 10.14 3.03
CA ASN A 58 10.47 9.56 4.11
C ASN A 58 10.56 8.03 4.04
N ILE A 59 9.53 7.37 3.49
CA ILE A 59 9.45 5.91 3.38
C ILE A 59 9.86 5.37 2.00
N LYS A 60 10.25 6.24 1.04
CA LYS A 60 10.71 5.79 -0.30
C LYS A 60 11.88 4.80 -0.22
N GLY A 61 12.76 4.97 0.76
CA GLY A 61 13.95 4.14 0.94
C GLY A 61 13.70 2.76 1.56
N GLY A 62 12.48 2.48 2.04
CA GLY A 62 12.12 1.21 2.65
C GLY A 62 11.21 1.38 3.86
N GLY A 63 10.71 0.25 4.37
CA GLY A 63 9.84 0.19 5.53
C GLY A 63 8.81 -0.92 5.39
N ASP A 64 8.58 -1.64 6.49
CA ASP A 64 7.57 -2.68 6.58
C ASP A 64 6.90 -2.60 7.96
N TRP A 65 5.58 -2.55 7.98
CA TRP A 65 4.80 -2.49 9.22
C TRP A 65 4.08 -3.81 9.41
N LYS A 66 4.29 -4.42 10.59
CA LYS A 66 3.63 -5.66 10.99
C LYS A 66 2.61 -5.36 12.08
N VAL A 67 1.34 -5.60 11.80
CA VAL A 67 0.23 -5.18 12.67
C VAL A 67 -0.59 -6.40 13.09
N TYR A 68 -0.98 -6.44 14.36
CA TYR A 68 -1.91 -7.46 14.84
C TYR A 68 -3.33 -7.10 14.42
N PRO A 69 -4.12 -8.03 13.86
CA PRO A 69 -5.49 -7.78 13.46
C PRO A 69 -6.46 -7.88 14.66
N ASP A 70 -6.27 -6.99 15.64
CA ASP A 70 -6.98 -6.98 16.93
C ASP A 70 -8.25 -6.10 16.92
N GLY A 71 -8.69 -5.66 15.75
CA GLY A 71 -9.87 -4.80 15.59
C GLY A 71 -9.68 -3.36 16.05
N ARG A 72 -8.45 -2.98 16.43
CA ARG A 72 -8.11 -1.60 16.81
C ARG A 72 -7.47 -0.88 15.64
N HIS A 73 -7.60 0.44 15.64
CA HIS A 73 -6.85 1.31 14.75
C HIS A 73 -5.40 1.45 15.21
N HIS A 74 -4.48 1.28 14.28
CA HIS A 74 -3.04 1.44 14.48
C HIS A 74 -2.50 2.51 13.53
N GLN A 75 -2.00 3.61 14.09
CA GLN A 75 -1.22 4.58 13.31
C GLN A 75 0.16 4.01 13.01
N LEU A 76 0.55 4.02 11.74
CA LEU A 76 1.80 3.43 11.26
C LEU A 76 2.90 4.45 11.05
N ILE A 77 2.54 5.58 10.45
CA ILE A 77 3.46 6.67 10.09
C ILE A 77 2.76 8.02 10.20
N GLN A 78 3.57 9.06 10.38
CA GLN A 78 3.13 10.44 10.41
C GLN A 78 4.24 11.37 9.94
N ALA A 79 3.87 12.48 9.29
CA ALA A 79 4.69 13.68 9.20
C ALA A 79 3.78 14.91 9.23
N GLY A 80 4.11 15.91 10.06
CA GLY A 80 3.26 17.09 10.24
C GLY A 80 1.84 16.70 10.65
N THR A 81 0.86 17.26 9.94
CA THR A 81 -0.57 16.97 10.12
C THR A 81 -1.02 15.63 9.54
N CYS A 82 -0.23 15.02 8.64
CA CYS A 82 -0.63 13.83 7.91
C CYS A 82 -0.20 12.55 8.63
N ALA A 83 -1.16 11.67 8.92
CA ALA A 83 -0.93 10.34 9.45
C ALA A 83 -1.59 9.27 8.58
N PHE A 84 -0.99 8.08 8.57
CA PHE A 84 -1.55 6.90 7.91
C PHE A 84 -1.74 5.79 8.93
N GLY A 85 -2.92 5.16 8.92
CA GLY A 85 -3.25 4.09 9.84
C GLY A 85 -4.04 2.97 9.20
N VAL A 86 -4.13 1.86 9.93
CA VAL A 86 -4.82 0.65 9.52
C VAL A 86 -5.63 0.05 10.65
N GLU A 87 -6.69 -0.67 10.31
CA GLU A 87 -7.50 -1.47 11.23
C GLU A 87 -7.82 -2.79 10.53
N GLY A 88 -7.40 -3.90 11.12
CA GLY A 88 -7.72 -5.24 10.62
C GLY A 88 -8.35 -6.08 11.73
N GLN A 89 -9.30 -6.94 11.37
CA GLN A 89 -9.88 -7.91 12.29
C GLN A 89 -9.59 -9.32 11.77
N GLY A 90 -8.96 -10.15 12.59
CA GLY A 90 -8.59 -11.52 12.23
C GLY A 90 -8.99 -12.50 13.32
N ILE A 91 -9.21 -13.75 12.94
CA ILE A 91 -9.47 -14.86 13.87
C ILE A 91 -8.19 -15.46 14.45
N ASN A 92 -7.03 -15.12 13.88
CA ASN A 92 -5.72 -15.64 14.25
C ASN A 92 -4.78 -14.52 14.72
N SER A 93 -3.77 -14.88 15.52
CA SER A 93 -2.73 -13.96 16.00
C SER A 93 -1.62 -13.68 14.97
N ALA A 94 -1.81 -14.05 13.70
CA ALA A 94 -0.84 -13.77 12.64
C ALA A 94 -0.89 -12.27 12.31
N ARG A 95 0.27 -11.59 12.34
CA ARG A 95 0.36 -10.19 11.92
C ARG A 95 0.25 -10.09 10.41
N PHE A 96 -0.50 -9.11 9.92
CA PHE A 96 -0.42 -8.72 8.51
C PHE A 96 0.74 -7.73 8.31
N ARG A 97 1.30 -7.72 7.10
CA ARG A 97 2.38 -6.84 6.70
C ARG A 97 1.91 -5.92 5.57
N ILE A 98 2.12 -4.63 5.77
CA ILE A 98 2.00 -3.60 4.75
C ILE A 98 3.38 -3.02 4.45
N GLY A 99 3.72 -2.91 3.16
CA GLY A 99 5.00 -2.40 2.71
C GLY A 99 4.99 -0.90 2.45
N ASN A 100 6.18 -0.31 2.38
CA ASN A 100 6.34 1.11 2.05
C ASN A 100 5.79 1.47 0.66
N GLY A 101 5.97 0.58 -0.33
CA GLY A 101 5.43 0.78 -1.68
C GLY A 101 3.91 0.91 -1.68
N ASP A 102 3.23 0.12 -0.85
CA ASP A 102 1.76 0.12 -0.71
C ASP A 102 1.28 1.46 -0.15
N ILE A 103 1.87 1.90 0.98
CA ILE A 103 1.54 3.19 1.60
C ILE A 103 1.88 4.35 0.66
N TYR A 104 3.02 4.29 -0.02
CA TYR A 104 3.45 5.29 -0.99
C TYR A 104 2.44 5.44 -2.13
N ASN A 105 1.98 4.33 -2.70
CA ASN A 105 1.02 4.32 -3.79
C ASN A 105 -0.37 4.77 -3.34
N MET A 106 -0.83 4.34 -2.16
CA MET A 106 -2.11 4.80 -1.59
C MET A 106 -2.12 6.31 -1.41
N ILE A 107 -1.11 6.90 -0.75
CA ILE A 107 -1.02 8.35 -0.57
C ILE A 107 -0.94 9.07 -1.93
N THR A 108 -0.15 8.55 -2.86
CA THR A 108 0.00 9.17 -4.20
C THR A 108 -1.31 9.18 -4.98
N ASN A 109 -2.04 8.06 -4.98
CA ASN A 109 -3.32 7.95 -5.65
C ASN A 109 -4.40 8.81 -4.94
N SER A 110 -4.44 8.82 -3.60
CA SER A 110 -5.36 9.67 -2.84
C SER A 110 -5.14 11.16 -3.11
N ILE A 111 -3.89 11.63 -3.18
CA ILE A 111 -3.59 13.02 -3.53
C ILE A 111 -4.05 13.33 -4.95
N ARG A 112 -3.79 12.42 -5.90
CA ARG A 112 -4.19 12.58 -7.31
C ARG A 112 -5.70 12.67 -7.47
N ASP A 113 -6.44 11.79 -6.79
CA ASP A 113 -7.86 11.58 -7.04
C ASP A 113 -8.76 12.45 -6.14
N PHE A 114 -8.30 12.76 -4.93
CA PHE A 114 -9.13 13.42 -3.90
C PHE A 114 -8.53 14.71 -3.34
N GLY A 115 -7.29 15.04 -3.70
CA GLY A 115 -6.63 16.27 -3.26
C GLY A 115 -7.43 17.52 -3.64
N LYS A 116 -7.75 18.35 -2.65
CA LYS A 116 -8.53 19.58 -2.83
C LYS A 116 -8.14 20.64 -1.80
N ASP A 117 -8.02 21.89 -2.24
CA ASP A 117 -7.73 23.04 -1.37
C ASP A 117 -6.49 22.85 -0.47
N GLY A 118 -5.47 22.15 -0.99
CA GLY A 118 -4.23 21.83 -0.28
C GLY A 118 -4.35 20.72 0.77
N LYS A 119 -5.48 20.02 0.83
CA LYS A 119 -5.79 18.96 1.79
C LYS A 119 -6.16 17.64 1.11
N VAL A 120 -5.98 16.54 1.82
CA VAL A 120 -6.36 15.20 1.34
C VAL A 120 -6.80 14.31 2.49
N GLY A 121 -7.94 13.66 2.34
CA GLY A 121 -8.40 12.57 3.19
C GLY A 121 -8.88 11.43 2.31
N ALA A 122 -8.55 10.20 2.68
CA ALA A 122 -8.99 9.01 1.96
C ALA A 122 -8.99 7.80 2.89
N SER A 123 -9.83 6.83 2.57
CA SER A 123 -9.80 5.51 3.19
C SER A 123 -10.07 4.43 2.16
N GLY A 124 -9.98 3.17 2.58
CA GLY A 124 -10.38 2.04 1.76
C GLY A 124 -10.12 0.73 2.48
N ILE A 125 -10.24 -0.36 1.73
CA ILE A 125 -9.97 -1.72 2.21
C ILE A 125 -8.91 -2.33 1.32
N ILE A 126 -7.93 -3.00 1.92
CA ILE A 126 -6.93 -3.83 1.23
C ILE A 126 -7.04 -5.27 1.73
N GLY A 127 -6.98 -6.21 0.80
CA GLY A 127 -6.90 -7.62 1.14
C GLY A 127 -5.48 -7.98 1.55
N CYS A 128 -5.33 -8.61 2.71
CA CYS A 128 -4.05 -9.12 3.18
C CYS A 128 -4.12 -10.63 3.35
N GLY A 129 -3.39 -11.36 2.51
CA GLY A 129 -3.48 -12.81 2.46
C GLY A 129 -2.12 -13.49 2.41
N LEU A 130 -2.13 -14.81 2.47
CA LEU A 130 -1.01 -15.60 1.98
C LEU A 130 -1.19 -15.73 0.49
N GLN A 131 -0.14 -15.43 -0.27
CA GLN A 131 -0.19 -15.62 -1.73
C GLN A 131 -0.56 -17.07 -2.04
N GLY A 132 -1.74 -17.28 -2.62
CA GLY A 132 -2.27 -18.59 -3.01
C GLY A 132 -3.00 -19.40 -1.93
N ALA A 133 -3.47 -18.81 -0.82
CA ALA A 133 -4.30 -19.52 0.18
C ALA A 133 -5.58 -18.78 0.58
N GLU A 134 -6.60 -19.54 1.00
CA GLU A 134 -7.81 -19.01 1.65
C GLU A 134 -7.50 -18.48 3.06
N GLY A 135 -7.98 -17.28 3.39
CA GLY A 135 -7.76 -16.62 4.69
C GLY A 135 -7.33 -15.16 4.60
N ALA A 136 -7.78 -14.42 3.59
CA ALA A 136 -7.53 -12.98 3.47
C ALA A 136 -8.15 -12.22 4.66
N ILE A 137 -7.36 -11.32 5.25
CA ILE A 137 -7.81 -10.32 6.23
C ILE A 137 -8.11 -9.07 5.44
N ASP A 138 -9.35 -8.57 5.54
CA ASP A 138 -9.68 -7.24 5.07
C ASP A 138 -9.13 -6.23 6.07
N VAL A 139 -8.22 -5.39 5.60
CA VAL A 139 -7.61 -4.33 6.39
C VAL A 139 -8.13 -3.00 5.89
N LYS A 140 -8.86 -2.29 6.75
CA LYS A 140 -9.21 -0.90 6.51
C LYS A 140 -7.95 -0.03 6.65
N TRP A 141 -7.84 0.99 5.83
CA TRP A 141 -6.78 1.99 5.93
C TRP A 141 -7.36 3.38 5.81
N ASN A 142 -6.65 4.38 6.33
CA ASN A 142 -7.03 5.79 6.17
C ASN A 142 -5.85 6.76 6.28
N ILE A 143 -5.99 7.89 5.56
CA ILE A 143 -5.24 9.13 5.74
C ILE A 143 -6.03 10.02 6.69
N LEU A 144 -5.45 10.34 7.84
CA LEU A 144 -6.10 11.10 8.90
C LEU A 144 -5.27 12.30 9.34
N HIS A 145 -5.94 13.27 9.97
CA HIS A 145 -5.32 14.44 10.57
C HIS A 145 -4.89 14.12 12.00
N ASN A 146 -3.63 14.39 12.34
CA ASN A 146 -3.08 14.25 13.70
C ASN A 146 -2.58 15.57 14.28
#